data_AF-C0XUZ1-F1
#
_entry.id   AF-C0XUZ1-F1
#
_cell.length_a   1.000
_cell.length_b   1.000
_cell.length_c   1.000
_cell.angle_alpha   90.00
_cell.angle_beta   90.00
_cell.angle_gamma   90.00
#
_symmetry.space_group_name_H-M   'P 1'
#
loop_
_entity.id
_entity.type
_entity.pdbx_description
1 polymer ?
#
loop_
_entity_poly.entity_id
_entity_poly.type
_entity_poly.pdbx_seq_one_letter_code
_entity_poly.pdbx_strand_id
1 'polypeptide(L)'
;MLVANFGPEGTWWSVEQSNKAMRTFVVDASEVAALTSSLRTAAAQITDIPPAAVPGFGPAADFHAALASAIGRVNDRCSQLRAEALRLADVMDLTVDATTSVDGSLARDLKAVL
;
A
#
# COMPACT_ATOMS: atom_id res chain seq x y z
N MET A 1 41.34 -42.10 -29.86
CA MET A 1 40.08 -42.55 -29.24
C MET A 1 40.21 -42.26 -27.76
N LEU A 2 39.68 -41.11 -27.33
CA LEU A 2 39.81 -40.58 -25.98
C LEU A 2 38.39 -40.33 -25.48
N VAL A 3 38.02 -41.07 -24.43
CA VAL A 3 36.73 -40.98 -23.75
C VAL A 3 36.78 -39.74 -22.84
N ALA A 4 35.83 -38.82 -23.02
CA ALA A 4 35.59 -37.73 -22.08
C ALA A 4 34.42 -38.09 -21.18
N ASN A 5 34.72 -38.23 -19.89
CA ASN A 5 33.79 -38.38 -18.78
C ASN A 5 33.40 -36.97 -18.31
N PHE A 6 32.15 -36.55 -18.47
CA PHE A 6 31.62 -35.31 -17.92
C PHE A 6 30.51 -35.62 -16.91
N GLY A 7 30.68 -35.06 -15.71
CA GLY A 7 29.93 -35.34 -14.49
C GLY A 7 28.56 -34.66 -14.38
N PRO A 8 28.07 -34.46 -13.14
CA PRO A 8 26.64 -34.47 -12.81
C PRO A 8 25.99 -33.09 -12.99
N GLU A 9 25.40 -32.85 -14.16
CA GLU A 9 24.57 -31.68 -14.40
C GLU A 9 23.09 -32.06 -14.27
N GLY A 10 22.58 -32.04 -13.04
CA GLY A 10 21.18 -32.43 -12.79
C GLY A 10 20.52 -31.87 -11.54
N THR A 11 21.08 -30.84 -10.89
CA THR A 11 20.61 -30.49 -9.53
C THR A 11 20.56 -29.01 -9.17
N TRP A 12 20.83 -28.08 -10.08
CA TRP A 12 20.78 -26.64 -9.74
C TRP A 12 19.38 -26.04 -9.82
N TRP A 13 18.50 -26.55 -10.71
CA TRP A 13 17.13 -26.03 -10.87
C TRP A 13 16.15 -26.58 -9.82
N SER A 14 16.44 -27.74 -9.23
CA SER A 14 15.51 -28.41 -8.30
C SER A 14 15.58 -27.89 -6.87
N VAL A 15 16.72 -27.35 -6.43
CA VAL A 15 16.86 -26.86 -5.04
C VAL A 15 16.29 -25.45 -4.89
N GLU A 16 16.39 -24.62 -5.93
CA GLU A 16 15.88 -23.24 -5.89
C GLU A 16 14.35 -23.17 -6.02
N GLN A 17 13.71 -24.21 -6.55
CA GLN A 17 12.25 -24.37 -6.52
C GLN A 17 11.73 -25.02 -5.25
N SER A 18 12.55 -25.79 -4.53
CA SER A 18 12.10 -26.55 -3.36
C SER A 18 11.86 -25.69 -2.11
N ASN A 19 12.20 -24.40 -2.15
CA ASN A 19 11.94 -23.46 -1.05
C ASN A 19 11.04 -22.27 -1.48
N LYS A 20 10.40 -22.37 -2.65
CA LYS A 20 9.26 -21.52 -2.96
C LYS A 20 8.07 -22.14 -2.21
N ALA A 21 7.88 -21.73 -0.96
CA ALA A 21 6.63 -21.98 -0.23
C ALA A 21 5.46 -21.82 -1.21
N MET A 22 4.52 -22.76 -1.20
CA MET A 22 3.52 -22.92 -2.25
C MET A 22 2.58 -21.70 -2.33
N ARG A 23 2.99 -20.68 -3.08
CA ARG A 23 2.30 -19.40 -3.21
C ARG A 23 1.36 -19.43 -4.41
N THR A 24 0.07 -19.35 -4.16
CA THR A 24 -0.96 -19.11 -5.19
C THR A 24 -0.96 -17.64 -5.58
N PHE A 25 -0.72 -16.75 -4.61
CA PHE A 25 -0.64 -15.32 -4.84
C PHE A 25 0.81 -14.85 -4.76
N VAL A 26 1.22 -14.08 -5.77
CA VAL A 26 2.53 -13.40 -5.76
C VAL A 26 2.32 -11.97 -5.29
N VAL A 27 2.28 -11.80 -3.97
CA VAL A 27 2.25 -10.50 -3.32
C VAL A 27 3.56 -10.30 -2.55
N ASP A 28 4.25 -9.19 -2.84
CA ASP A 28 5.37 -8.76 -2.00
C ASP A 28 4.81 -8.01 -0.78
N ALA A 29 4.63 -8.73 0.32
CA ALA A 29 4.13 -8.18 1.57
C ALA A 29 5.00 -7.04 2.10
N SER A 30 6.31 -7.06 1.83
CA SER A 30 7.24 -6.02 2.32
C SER A 30 7.08 -4.73 1.53
N GLU A 31 6.90 -4.83 0.21
CA GLU A 31 6.61 -3.69 -0.65
C GLU A 31 5.23 -3.09 -0.33
N VAL A 32 4.21 -3.94 -0.13
CA VAL A 32 2.88 -3.46 0.27
C VAL A 32 2.94 -2.74 1.61
N ALA A 33 3.62 -3.29 2.62
CA ALA A 33 3.77 -2.62 3.91
C ALA A 33 4.49 -1.27 3.81
N ALA A 34 5.51 -1.17 2.95
CA ALA A 34 6.20 0.10 2.70
C ALA A 34 5.26 1.13 2.02
N LEU A 35 4.43 0.68 1.08
CA LEU A 35 3.48 1.52 0.37
C LEU A 35 2.33 1.99 1.29
N THR A 36 1.75 1.11 2.11
CA THR A 36 0.68 1.47 3.05
C THR A 36 1.20 2.40 4.16
N SER A 37 2.44 2.20 4.62
CA SER A 37 3.12 3.14 5.54
C SER A 37 3.34 4.52 4.90
N SER A 38 3.81 4.56 3.64
CA SER A 38 4.01 5.81 2.90
C SER A 38 2.68 6.55 2.70
N LEU A 39 1.60 5.82 2.41
CA LEU A 39 0.27 6.39 2.21
C LEU A 39 -0.31 6.97 3.50
N ARG A 40 -0.15 6.28 4.64
CA ARG A 40 -0.53 6.79 5.97
C ARG A 40 0.26 8.04 6.34
N THR A 41 1.56 8.06 6.03
CA THR A 41 2.43 9.22 6.25
C THR A 41 1.98 10.41 5.40
N ALA A 42 1.72 10.19 4.10
CA ALA A 42 1.22 11.24 3.22
C ALA A 42 -0.14 11.78 3.69
N ALA A 43 -1.05 10.91 4.12
CA ALA A 43 -2.34 11.30 4.68
C ALA A 43 -2.19 12.19 5.94
N ALA A 44 -1.25 11.86 6.82
CA ALA A 44 -0.95 12.64 8.02
C ALA A 44 -0.36 14.03 7.71
N GLN A 45 0.32 14.19 6.57
CA GLN A 45 0.89 15.46 6.12
C GLN A 45 -0.13 16.40 5.48
N ILE A 46 -1.31 15.90 5.09
CA ILE A 46 -2.41 16.75 4.62
C ILE A 46 -2.87 17.59 5.81
N THR A 47 -2.67 18.90 5.75
CA THR A 47 -3.05 19.86 6.79
C THR A 47 -4.09 20.83 6.27
N ASP A 48 -4.94 21.32 7.17
CA ASP A 48 -6.00 22.24 6.83
C ASP A 48 -5.43 23.65 6.63
N ILE A 49 -5.97 24.37 5.65
CA ILE A 49 -5.64 25.78 5.42
C ILE A 49 -6.25 26.60 6.55
N PRO A 50 -5.46 27.40 7.28
CA PRO A 50 -5.98 28.21 8.36
C PRO A 50 -6.92 29.32 7.84
N PRO A 51 -7.86 29.80 8.67
CA PRO A 51 -8.71 30.92 8.32
C PRO A 51 -7.89 32.16 7.94
N ALA A 52 -8.36 32.91 6.94
CA ALA A 52 -7.71 34.15 6.53
C ALA A 52 -8.03 35.31 7.49
N ALA A 53 -7.03 36.15 7.80
CA ALA A 53 -7.17 37.34 8.63
C ALA A 53 -7.71 38.56 7.85
N VAL A 54 -8.74 38.36 7.02
CA VAL A 54 -9.40 39.45 6.30
C VAL A 54 -10.58 39.95 7.15
N PRO A 55 -10.79 41.26 7.33
CA PRO A 55 -11.95 41.79 8.03
C PRO A 55 -13.26 41.35 7.36
N GLY A 56 -14.19 40.80 8.13
CA GLY A 56 -15.51 40.38 7.66
C GLY A 56 -16.52 41.52 7.50
N PHE A 57 -16.07 42.78 7.44
CA PHE A 57 -16.92 43.97 7.37
C PHE A 57 -16.36 45.01 6.40
N GLY A 58 -17.24 45.91 5.96
CA GLY A 58 -16.87 46.99 5.04
C GLY A 58 -16.65 46.50 3.59
N PRO A 59 -15.86 47.23 2.79
CA PRO A 59 -15.73 46.96 1.35
C PRO A 59 -15.18 45.59 0.97
N ALA A 60 -14.53 44.89 1.92
CA ALA A 60 -13.93 43.57 1.70
C ALA A 60 -14.81 42.40 2.19
N ALA A 61 -16.02 42.65 2.70
CA ALA A 61 -16.87 41.62 3.31
C ALA A 61 -17.22 40.48 2.35
N ASP A 62 -17.58 40.79 1.10
CA ASP A 62 -17.91 39.78 0.09
C ASP A 62 -16.69 38.93 -0.28
N PHE A 63 -15.52 39.57 -0.37
CA PHE A 63 -14.26 38.86 -0.60
C PHE A 63 -13.90 37.95 0.57
N HIS A 64 -14.07 38.41 1.82
CA HIS A 64 -13.86 37.60 3.01
C HIS A 64 -14.77 36.37 3.00
N ALA A 65 -16.07 36.53 2.71
CA ALA A 65 -17.00 35.41 2.65
C ALA A 65 -16.66 34.42 1.53
N ALA A 66 -16.29 34.91 0.35
CA ALA A 66 -15.86 34.08 -0.76
C ALA A 66 -14.57 33.29 -0.43
N LEU A 67 -13.60 33.95 0.22
CA LEU A 67 -12.35 33.33 0.65
C LEU A 67 -12.57 32.28 1.73
N ALA A 68 -13.39 32.57 2.74
CA ALA A 68 -13.75 31.62 3.79
C ALA A 68 -14.45 30.38 3.21
N SER A 69 -15.37 30.58 2.26
CA SER A 69 -16.03 29.48 1.56
C SER A 69 -15.08 28.66 0.70
N ALA A 70 -14.12 29.29 0.03
CA ALA A 70 -13.10 28.60 -0.74
C ALA A 70 -12.19 27.76 0.17
N ILE A 71 -11.70 28.34 1.28
CA ILE A 71 -10.89 27.63 2.28
C ILE A 71 -11.66 26.42 2.84
N GLY A 72 -12.93 26.61 3.23
CA GLY A 72 -13.77 25.53 3.73
C GLY A 72 -13.88 24.36 2.75
N ARG A 73 -14.14 24.66 1.45
CA ARG A 73 -14.23 23.63 0.41
C ARG A 73 -12.92 22.89 0.17
N VAL A 74 -11.78 23.58 0.23
CA VAL A 74 -10.47 22.92 0.11
C VAL A 74 -10.23 22.01 1.31
N ASN A 75 -10.49 22.47 2.53
CA ASN A 75 -10.30 21.68 3.74
C ASN A 75 -11.21 20.44 3.76
N ASP A 76 -12.46 20.55 3.32
CA ASP A 76 -13.36 19.41 3.15
C ASP A 76 -12.79 18.38 2.18
N ARG A 77 -12.23 18.85 1.05
CA ARG A 77 -11.62 17.95 0.06
C ARG A 77 -10.34 17.30 0.58
N CYS A 78 -9.52 18.03 1.31
CA CYS A 78 -8.34 17.52 2.01
C CYS A 78 -8.73 16.42 3.02
N SER A 79 -9.80 16.63 3.78
CA SER A 79 -10.34 15.63 4.72
C SER A 79 -10.78 14.35 4.01
N GLN A 80 -11.52 14.47 2.90
CA GLN A 80 -11.92 13.33 2.08
C GLN A 80 -10.72 12.57 1.51
N LEU A 81 -9.71 13.29 1.01
CA LEU A 81 -8.49 12.68 0.47
C LEU A 81 -7.71 11.92 1.55
N ARG A 82 -7.61 12.50 2.75
CA ARG A 82 -6.99 11.85 3.92
C ARG A 82 -7.72 10.56 4.27
N ALA A 83 -9.05 10.60 4.36
CA ALA A 83 -9.86 9.43 4.68
C ALA A 83 -9.69 8.32 3.61
N GLU A 84 -9.68 8.70 2.33
CA GLU A 84 -9.50 7.75 1.23
C GLU A 84 -8.11 7.11 1.22
N ALA A 85 -7.06 7.88 1.48
CA ALA A 85 -5.69 7.36 1.59
C ALA A 85 -5.57 6.31 2.72
N LEU A 86 -6.16 6.59 3.88
CA LEU A 86 -6.18 5.64 5.00
C LEU A 86 -6.98 4.38 4.65
N ARG A 87 -8.15 4.55 4.03
CA ARG A 87 -8.99 3.43 3.58
C ARG A 87 -8.26 2.53 2.58
N LEU A 88 -7.54 3.11 1.62
CA LEU A 88 -6.74 2.36 0.65
C LEU A 88 -5.60 1.58 1.33
N ALA A 89 -4.91 2.20 2.29
CA ALA A 89 -3.87 1.52 3.06
C ALA A 89 -4.42 0.29 3.80
N ASP A 90 -5.58 0.42 4.44
CA ASP A 90 -6.20 -0.68 5.19
C ASP A 90 -6.68 -1.82 4.28
N VAL A 91 -7.23 -1.51 3.10
CA VAL A 91 -7.63 -2.52 2.11
C VAL A 91 -6.42 -3.28 1.55
N MET A 92 -5.31 -2.59 1.34
CA MET A 92 -4.08 -3.22 0.86
C MET A 92 -3.49 -4.18 1.90
N ASP A 93 -3.43 -3.78 3.16
CA ASP A 93 -3.00 -4.66 4.25
C ASP A 93 -3.93 -5.89 4.38
N LEU A 94 -5.26 -5.69 4.29
CA LEU A 94 -6.23 -6.78 4.28
C LEU A 94 -6.00 -7.76 3.11
N THR A 95 -5.59 -7.25 1.94
CA THR A 95 -5.31 -8.09 0.78
C THR A 95 -4.07 -8.97 1.02
N VAL A 96 -3.04 -8.44 1.68
CA VAL A 96 -1.85 -9.21 2.08
C VAL A 96 -2.22 -10.29 3.09
N ASP A 97 -3.03 -9.97 4.09
CA ASP A 97 -3.48 -10.92 5.11
C ASP A 97 -4.29 -12.05 4.47
N ALA A 98 -5.22 -11.71 3.57
CA ALA A 98 -6.04 -12.68 2.86
C ALA A 98 -5.20 -13.61 1.98
N THR A 99 -4.24 -13.06 1.23
CA THR A 99 -3.35 -13.87 0.38
C THR A 99 -2.45 -14.78 1.19
N THR A 100 -1.87 -14.27 2.29
CA THR A 100 -1.07 -15.07 3.23
C THR A 100 -1.90 -16.20 3.85
N SER A 101 -3.15 -15.92 4.24
CA SER A 101 -4.06 -16.92 4.81
C SER A 101 -4.41 -18.02 3.81
N VAL A 102 -4.68 -17.67 2.54
CA VAL A 102 -5.01 -18.67 1.51
C VAL A 102 -3.81 -19.55 1.20
N ASP A 103 -2.63 -18.95 1.00
CA ASP A 103 -1.39 -19.71 0.75
C ASP A 103 -1.04 -20.63 1.92
N GLY A 104 -1.21 -20.16 3.16
CA GLY A 104 -1.03 -20.97 4.36
C GLY A 104 -2.05 -22.09 4.53
N SER A 105 -3.30 -21.91 4.07
CA SER A 105 -4.29 -23.00 4.03
C SER A 105 -3.93 -24.03 2.97
N LEU A 106 -3.60 -23.57 1.76
CA LEU A 106 -3.29 -24.44 0.64
C LEU A 106 -2.04 -25.30 0.92
N ALA A 107 -0.98 -24.72 1.49
CA ALA A 107 0.22 -25.45 1.86
C ALA A 107 -0.09 -26.59 2.85
N ARG A 108 -0.94 -26.32 3.87
CA ARG A 108 -1.40 -27.32 4.84
C ARG A 108 -2.21 -28.43 4.17
N ASP A 109 -3.17 -28.08 3.31
CA ASP A 109 -4.05 -29.04 2.63
C ASP A 109 -3.26 -29.99 1.72
N LEU A 110 -2.20 -29.48 1.09
CA LEU A 110 -1.33 -30.26 0.21
C LEU A 110 -0.24 -31.05 0.96
N LYS A 111 -0.22 -31.01 2.30
CA LYS A 111 0.84 -31.60 3.15
C LYS A 111 2.25 -31.17 2.75
N ALA A 112 2.36 -30.02 2.07
CA ALA A 112 3.65 -29.42 1.81
C ALA A 112 4.12 -28.84 3.13
N VAL A 113 5.14 -29.49 3.70
CA VAL A 113 5.88 -28.95 4.83
C VAL A 113 6.44 -27.60 4.37
N LEU A 114 6.08 -26.53 5.08
CA LEU A 114 6.66 -25.20 4.94
C LEU A 114 8.15 -25.24 5.25
#